data_AF-A0A8S1L762-F1
#
_entry.id   AF-A0A8S1L762-F1
#
_cell.length_a   1.000
_cell.length_b   1.000
_cell.length_c   1.000
_cell.angle_alpha   90.00
_cell.angle_beta   90.00
_cell.angle_gamma   90.00
#
_symmetry.space_group_name_H-M   'P 1'
#
loop_
_entity.id
_entity.type
_entity.pdbx_description
1 polymer ?
#
loop_
_entity_poly.entity_id
_entity_poly.type
_entity_poly.pdbx_seq_one_letter_code
_entity_poly.pdbx_strand_id
1 'polypeptide(L)'
;MVEEVRRQLAEKPGIRDGKEKPDYDRCIAISTKSSLQEMFAPGLLVILVPLVLGLFFGPSAVAGLLPGILVSGVCIATSSANSGGAWDNAKKYIQADLCEIDDIIKGKGTDEHKAAVIGDTVGDPLKDTSGPSLNILIKLSAIFSLVFAVVYDKSAWLLYVMKTGSSGCSA
;
A
#
# COMPACT_ATOMS: atom_id res chain seq x y z
N MET A 1 -16.89 -5.10 4.53
CA MET A 1 -17.16 -4.24 5.71
C MET A 1 -18.43 -3.43 5.55
N VAL A 2 -18.54 -2.56 4.54
CA VAL A 2 -19.73 -1.70 4.32
C VAL A 2 -21.04 -2.48 4.24
N GLU A 3 -21.09 -3.54 3.45
CA GLU A 3 -22.29 -4.39 3.32
C GLU A 3 -22.68 -5.05 4.63
N GLU A 4 -21.72 -5.52 5.42
CA GLU A 4 -21.98 -6.15 6.72
C GLU A 4 -22.57 -5.13 7.71
N VAL A 5 -22.02 -3.92 7.78
CA VAL A 5 -22.56 -2.85 8.61
C VAL A 5 -23.98 -2.48 8.16
N ARG A 6 -24.23 -2.37 6.86
CA ARG A 6 -25.58 -2.11 6.31
C ARG A 6 -26.55 -3.24 6.64
N ARG A 7 -26.12 -4.49 6.54
CA ARG A 7 -26.91 -5.69 6.88
C ARG A 7 -27.32 -5.67 8.35
N GLN A 8 -26.37 -5.48 9.26
CA GLN A 8 -26.66 -5.41 10.70
C GLN A 8 -27.63 -4.26 11.04
N LEU A 9 -27.43 -3.07 10.45
CA LEU A 9 -28.33 -1.93 10.68
C LEU A 9 -29.74 -2.13 10.10
N ALA A 10 -29.89 -2.93 9.04
CA ALA A 10 -31.19 -3.24 8.43
C ALA A 10 -31.94 -4.35 9.18
N GLU A 11 -31.24 -5.42 9.58
CA GLU A 11 -31.83 -6.55 10.30
C GLU A 11 -32.11 -6.23 11.78
N LYS A 12 -31.28 -5.37 12.39
CA LYS A 12 -31.34 -5.02 13.81
C LYS A 12 -31.46 -3.51 14.01
N PRO A 13 -32.66 -2.92 13.80
CA PRO A 13 -32.86 -1.48 13.92
C PRO A 13 -32.58 -0.94 15.33
N GLY A 14 -32.68 -1.78 16.37
CA GLY A 14 -32.33 -1.45 17.75
C GLY A 14 -30.88 -1.00 17.97
N ILE A 15 -29.99 -1.27 17.01
CA ILE A 15 -28.60 -0.78 17.02
C ILE A 15 -28.54 0.74 16.87
N ARG A 16 -29.41 1.34 16.03
CA ARG A 16 -29.44 2.81 15.83
C ARG A 16 -29.92 3.54 17.07
N ASP A 17 -30.88 2.95 17.77
CA ASP A 17 -31.43 3.46 19.02
C ASP A 17 -30.51 3.19 20.23
N GLY A 18 -29.41 2.46 20.05
CA GLY A 18 -28.50 2.05 21.14
C GLY A 18 -29.09 1.02 22.10
N LYS A 19 -30.24 0.40 21.75
CA LYS A 19 -30.94 -0.60 22.57
C LYS A 19 -30.39 -2.02 22.37
N GLU A 20 -29.75 -2.27 21.23
CA GLU A 20 -29.14 -3.55 20.88
C GLU A 20 -27.65 -3.37 20.57
N LYS A 21 -26.82 -4.33 21.00
CA LYS A 21 -25.39 -4.32 20.69
C LYS A 21 -25.14 -4.87 19.28
N PRO A 22 -24.32 -4.22 18.45
CA PRO A 22 -23.94 -4.74 17.14
C PRO A 22 -23.00 -5.96 17.28
N ASP A 23 -22.92 -6.75 16.22
CA ASP A 23 -22.00 -7.90 16.13
C ASP A 23 -20.64 -7.42 15.65
N TYR A 24 -19.74 -7.18 16.62
CA TYR A 24 -18.37 -6.77 16.37
C TYR A 24 -17.49 -7.90 15.85
N ASP A 25 -17.72 -9.14 16.31
CA ASP A 25 -16.91 -10.30 15.96
C ASP A 25 -16.97 -10.57 14.46
N ARG A 26 -18.14 -10.37 13.85
CA ARG A 26 -18.29 -10.52 12.41
C ARG A 26 -17.46 -9.50 11.62
N CYS A 27 -17.44 -8.24 12.05
CA CYS A 27 -16.63 -7.20 11.43
C CYS A 27 -15.13 -7.50 11.57
N ILE A 28 -14.69 -7.95 12.75
CA ILE A 28 -13.31 -8.38 13.00
C ILE A 28 -12.93 -9.54 12.09
N ALA A 29 -13.78 -10.57 11.99
CA ALA A 29 -13.51 -11.73 11.16
C ALA A 29 -13.32 -11.37 9.68
N ILE A 30 -14.09 -10.41 9.15
CA ILE A 30 -13.97 -9.94 7.76
C ILE A 30 -12.63 -9.25 7.53
N SER A 31 -12.23 -8.31 8.40
CA SER A 31 -10.98 -7.59 8.25
C SER A 31 -9.77 -8.50 8.45
N THR A 32 -9.78 -9.38 9.46
CA THR A 32 -8.72 -10.37 9.72
C THR A 32 -8.55 -11.34 8.55
N LYS A 33 -9.64 -11.88 8.01
CA LYS A 33 -9.55 -12.81 6.88
C LYS A 33 -8.94 -12.12 5.66
N SER A 34 -9.41 -10.92 5.32
CA SER A 34 -8.92 -10.20 4.14
C SER A 34 -7.47 -9.76 4.30
N SER A 35 -7.06 -9.27 5.48
CA SER A 35 -5.68 -8.85 5.70
C SER A 35 -4.68 -10.00 5.59
N LEU A 36 -5.02 -11.18 6.13
CA LEU A 36 -4.17 -12.36 6.03
C LEU A 36 -4.03 -12.89 4.59
N GLN A 37 -5.10 -12.83 3.80
CA GLN A 37 -5.09 -13.31 2.42
C GLN A 37 -4.33 -12.34 1.49
N GLU A 38 -4.62 -11.05 1.58
CA GLU A 38 -4.09 -10.04 0.66
C GLU A 38 -2.64 -9.65 0.96
N MET A 39 -2.13 -9.87 2.17
CA MET A 39 -0.73 -9.55 2.52
C MET A 39 0.29 -10.43 1.79
N PHE A 40 -0.11 -11.63 1.35
CA PHE A 40 0.80 -12.59 0.73
C PHE A 40 1.32 -12.10 -0.63
N ALA A 41 0.44 -11.56 -1.48
CA ALA A 41 0.80 -11.11 -2.83
C ALA A 41 1.87 -9.99 -2.85
N PRO A 42 1.73 -8.86 -2.12
CA PRO A 42 2.76 -7.83 -2.08
C PRO A 42 4.05 -8.32 -1.42
N GLY A 43 3.97 -9.16 -0.38
CA GLY A 43 5.15 -9.74 0.25
C GLY A 43 5.96 -10.61 -0.72
N LEU A 44 5.26 -11.45 -1.50
CA LEU A 44 5.87 -12.30 -2.53
C LEU A 44 6.52 -11.45 -3.63
N LEU A 45 5.87 -10.36 -4.06
CA LEU A 45 6.40 -9.45 -5.06
C LEU A 45 7.75 -8.85 -4.64
N VAL A 46 7.87 -8.36 -3.41
CA VAL A 46 9.11 -7.75 -2.90
C VAL A 46 10.27 -8.74 -2.87
N ILE A 47 10.00 -10.02 -2.60
CA ILE A 47 11.01 -11.08 -2.52
C ILE A 47 11.37 -11.60 -3.92
N LEU A 48 10.37 -11.89 -4.75
CA LEU A 48 10.60 -12.56 -6.03
C LEU A 48 11.19 -11.65 -7.09
N VAL A 49 10.84 -10.36 -7.13
CA VAL A 49 11.34 -9.44 -8.16
C VAL A 49 12.88 -9.36 -8.20
N PRO A 50 13.59 -9.07 -7.09
CA PRO A 50 15.05 -9.05 -7.11
C PRO A 50 15.67 -10.43 -7.37
N LEU A 51 15.04 -11.51 -6.90
CA LEU A 51 15.51 -12.88 -7.14
C LEU A 51 15.43 -13.25 -8.63
N VAL A 52 14.26 -13.05 -9.26
CA VAL A 52 14.06 -13.36 -10.68
C VAL A 52 14.97 -12.47 -11.52
N LEU A 53 15.03 -11.15 -11.27
CA LEU A 53 15.91 -10.28 -12.04
C LEU A 53 17.39 -10.63 -11.86
N GLY A 54 17.83 -10.94 -10.65
CA GLY A 54 19.21 -11.30 -10.37
C GLY A 54 19.63 -12.65 -10.93
N LEU A 55 18.76 -13.67 -10.88
CA LEU A 55 19.07 -15.00 -11.42
C LEU A 55 19.04 -15.05 -12.94
N PHE A 56 18.11 -14.33 -13.58
CA PHE A 56 17.98 -14.34 -15.03
C PHE A 56 18.95 -13.35 -15.68
N PHE A 57 18.94 -12.09 -15.25
CA PHE A 57 19.66 -10.99 -15.92
C PHE A 57 20.98 -10.60 -15.23
N GLY A 58 21.27 -11.16 -14.05
CA GLY A 58 22.51 -10.94 -13.32
C GLY A 58 22.53 -9.66 -12.46
N PRO A 59 23.68 -9.37 -11.83
CA PRO A 59 23.80 -8.30 -10.84
C PRO A 59 23.61 -6.90 -11.44
N SER A 60 23.94 -6.69 -12.71
CA SER A 60 23.76 -5.38 -13.38
C SER A 60 22.30 -4.96 -13.48
N ALA A 61 21.38 -5.91 -13.71
CA ALA A 61 19.95 -5.62 -13.76
C ALA A 61 19.40 -5.23 -12.38
N VAL A 62 19.83 -5.93 -11.33
CA VAL A 62 19.49 -5.60 -9.93
C VAL A 62 20.05 -4.23 -9.55
N ALA A 63 21.27 -3.90 -10.00
CA ALA A 63 21.88 -2.59 -9.79
C ALA A 63 21.11 -1.45 -10.46
N GLY A 64 20.38 -1.70 -11.55
CA GLY A 64 19.45 -0.73 -12.15
C GLY A 64 18.09 -0.68 -11.44
N LEU A 65 17.60 -1.82 -10.96
CA LEU A 65 16.33 -1.94 -10.24
C LEU A 65 16.31 -1.13 -8.94
N LEU A 66 17.34 -1.29 -8.09
CA LEU A 66 17.39 -0.69 -6.76
C LEU A 66 17.27 0.85 -6.75
N PRO A 67 18.08 1.61 -7.53
CA PRO A 67 17.92 3.06 -7.60
C PRO A 67 16.58 3.45 -8.25
N GLY A 68 16.08 2.69 -9.22
CA GLY A 68 14.77 2.94 -9.85
C GLY A 68 13.61 2.84 -8.85
N ILE A 69 13.57 1.77 -8.06
CA ILE A 69 12.58 1.58 -6.98
C ILE A 69 12.75 2.66 -5.90
N LEU A 70 13.98 3.05 -5.57
CA LEU A 70 14.24 4.10 -4.58
C LEU A 70 13.66 5.46 -5.03
N VAL A 71 14.05 5.95 -6.21
CA VAL A 71 13.65 7.31 -6.66
C VAL A 71 12.16 7.41 -6.95
N SER A 72 11.55 6.35 -7.48
CA SER A 72 10.10 6.31 -7.73
C SER A 72 9.30 6.10 -6.44
N GLY A 73 9.73 5.14 -5.61
CA GLY A 73 9.03 4.75 -4.40
C GLY A 73 8.98 5.85 -3.34
N VAL A 74 10.07 6.59 -3.14
CA VAL A 74 10.10 7.71 -2.17
C VAL A 74 9.09 8.81 -2.53
N CYS A 75 8.98 9.15 -3.82
CA CYS A 75 8.04 10.15 -4.29
C CYS A 75 6.59 9.76 -3.99
N ILE A 76 6.20 8.52 -4.34
CA ILE A 76 4.84 8.02 -4.14
C ILE A 76 4.55 7.81 -2.64
N ALA A 77 5.51 7.29 -1.88
CA ALA A 77 5.34 7.08 -0.44
C ALA A 77 5.06 8.39 0.29
N THR A 78 5.85 9.42 -0.01
CA THR A 78 5.73 10.74 0.61
C THR A 78 4.44 11.44 0.20
N SER A 79 4.08 11.42 -1.09
CA SER A 79 2.85 12.05 -1.56
C SER A 79 1.61 11.35 -0.97
N SER A 80 1.59 10.02 -0.93
CA SER A 80 0.47 9.25 -0.39
C SER A 80 0.26 9.50 1.11
N ALA A 81 1.34 9.50 1.89
CA ALA A 81 1.28 9.79 3.33
C ALA A 81 0.80 11.22 3.60
N ASN A 82 1.35 12.20 2.88
CA ASN A 82 1.01 13.61 3.08
C ASN A 82 -0.41 13.93 2.62
N SER A 83 -0.84 13.42 1.45
CA SER A 83 -2.20 13.64 0.95
C SER A 83 -3.24 13.01 1.87
N GLY A 84 -3.04 11.77 2.32
CA GLY A 84 -3.96 11.13 3.26
C GLY A 84 -4.00 11.84 4.62
N GLY A 85 -2.84 12.25 5.15
CA GLY A 85 -2.77 13.04 6.38
C GLY A 85 -3.44 14.41 6.25
N ALA A 86 -3.31 15.07 5.10
CA ALA A 86 -3.97 16.34 4.81
C ALA A 86 -5.50 16.18 4.77
N TRP A 87 -6.02 15.13 4.13
CA TRP A 87 -7.47 14.87 4.10
C TRP A 87 -8.04 14.54 5.49
N ASP A 88 -7.35 13.75 6.30
CA ASP A 88 -7.78 13.48 7.69
C ASP A 88 -7.80 14.76 8.53
N ASN A 89 -6.75 15.58 8.40
CA ASN A 89 -6.67 16.84 9.13
C ASN A 89 -7.72 17.86 8.65
N ALA A 90 -8.01 17.92 7.35
CA ALA A 90 -9.08 18.76 6.82
C ALA A 90 -10.45 18.34 7.36
N LYS A 91 -10.73 17.03 7.41
CA LYS A 91 -11.94 16.49 8.05
C LYS A 91 -12.00 16.87 9.52
N LYS A 92 -10.91 16.70 10.28
CA LYS A 92 -10.83 17.08 11.71
C LYS A 92 -11.02 18.58 11.93
N TYR A 93 -10.50 19.41 11.03
CA TYR A 93 -10.64 20.86 11.07
C TYR A 93 -12.10 21.30 10.95
N ILE A 94 -12.86 20.71 10.01
CA ILE A 94 -14.31 20.93 9.89
C ILE A 94 -15.05 20.36 11.11
N GLN A 95 -14.66 19.18 11.62
CA GLN A 95 -15.27 18.58 12.80
C GLN A 95 -15.04 19.37 14.11
N ALA A 96 -14.06 20.25 14.13
CA ALA A 96 -13.73 21.14 15.24
C ALA A 96 -14.40 22.52 15.11
N ASP A 97 -15.29 22.70 14.12
CA ASP A 97 -15.98 23.96 13.84
C ASP A 97 -15.02 25.15 13.58
N LEU A 98 -13.80 24.83 13.11
CA LEU A 98 -12.78 25.83 12.78
C LEU A 98 -12.82 26.28 11.32
N CYS A 99 -13.62 25.60 10.49
CA CYS A 99 -13.74 25.89 9.08
C CYS A 99 -14.86 26.90 8.84
N GLU A 100 -14.53 28.05 8.28
CA GLU A 100 -15.47 29.10 7.90
C GLU A 100 -15.38 29.33 6.39
N ILE A 101 -16.53 29.28 5.72
CA ILE A 101 -16.65 29.55 4.29
C ILE A 101 -17.84 30.50 4.14
N ASP A 102 -17.61 31.66 3.51
CA ASP A 102 -18.60 32.71 3.31
C ASP A 102 -19.29 33.15 4.64
N ASP A 103 -18.49 33.38 5.68
CA ASP A 103 -18.92 33.75 7.04
C ASP A 103 -19.85 32.72 7.74
N ILE A 104 -19.88 31.47 7.24
CA ILE A 104 -20.65 30.38 7.84
C ILE A 104 -19.70 29.30 8.33
N ILE A 105 -19.77 29.02 9.64
CA ILE A 105 -19.06 27.91 10.27
C ILE A 105 -19.61 26.58 9.71
N LYS A 106 -18.72 25.79 9.13
CA LYS A 106 -19.01 24.45 8.61
C LYS A 106 -18.67 23.42 9.68
N GLY A 107 -19.71 22.77 10.20
CA GLY A 107 -19.60 21.75 11.23
C GLY A 107 -20.01 20.36 10.74
N LYS A 108 -20.19 19.44 11.69
CA LYS A 108 -20.59 18.06 11.38
C LYS A 108 -21.96 17.99 10.69
N GLY A 109 -22.04 17.21 9.62
CA GLY A 109 -23.29 16.96 8.89
C GLY A 109 -23.56 17.89 7.71
N THR A 110 -22.77 18.95 7.52
CA THR A 110 -22.82 19.76 6.30
C THR A 110 -22.28 18.98 5.09
N ASP A 111 -22.54 19.47 3.89
CA ASP A 111 -22.08 18.79 2.66
C ASP A 111 -20.56 18.88 2.49
N GLU A 112 -19.93 19.93 2.99
CA GLU A 112 -18.47 20.06 3.06
C GLU A 112 -17.86 19.03 4.02
N HIS A 113 -18.51 18.77 5.16
CA HIS A 113 -18.10 17.71 6.08
C HIS A 113 -18.19 16.34 5.42
N LYS A 114 -19.27 16.05 4.69
CA LYS A 114 -19.41 14.78 3.94
C LYS A 114 -18.32 14.66 2.85
N ALA A 115 -18.02 15.73 2.13
CA ALA A 115 -16.95 15.74 1.13
C ALA A 115 -15.57 15.47 1.76
N ALA A 116 -15.28 16.07 2.91
CA ALA A 116 -14.04 15.82 3.64
C ALA A 116 -13.96 14.39 4.20
N VAL A 117 -15.08 13.79 4.62
CA VAL A 117 -15.15 12.37 4.99
C VAL A 117 -14.82 11.48 3.79
N ILE A 118 -15.33 11.80 2.60
CA ILE A 118 -14.97 11.05 1.38
C ILE A 118 -13.46 11.15 1.13
N GLY A 119 -12.88 12.36 1.21
CA GLY A 119 -11.43 12.56 1.05
C GLY A 119 -10.60 11.74 2.03
N ASP A 120 -10.98 11.71 3.30
CA ASP A 120 -10.31 10.89 4.32
C ASP A 120 -10.42 9.39 4.02
N THR A 121 -11.59 8.90 3.62
CA THR A 121 -11.76 7.47 3.26
C THR A 121 -10.94 7.05 2.03
N VAL A 122 -10.67 7.98 1.10
CA VAL A 122 -9.72 7.75 -0.01
C VAL A 122 -8.28 7.79 0.50
N GLY A 123 -7.98 8.66 1.47
CA GLY A 123 -6.68 8.84 2.09
C GLY A 123 -6.25 7.70 3.02
N ASP A 124 -7.18 6.99 3.67
CA ASP A 124 -6.91 5.90 4.61
C ASP A 124 -6.01 4.79 4.02
N PRO A 125 -6.34 4.16 2.88
CA PRO A 125 -5.45 3.16 2.29
C PRO A 125 -4.10 3.76 1.85
N LEU A 126 -4.04 5.04 1.50
CA LEU A 126 -2.82 5.72 1.07
C LEU A 126 -1.86 5.99 2.22
N LYS A 127 -2.36 6.55 3.34
CA LYS A 127 -1.52 6.93 4.49
C LYS A 127 -1.23 5.77 5.43
N ASP A 128 -2.13 4.79 5.56
CA ASP A 128 -2.01 3.73 6.57
C ASP A 128 -1.60 2.37 5.99
N THR A 129 -1.75 2.15 4.68
CA THR A 129 -1.42 0.86 4.05
C THR A 129 -0.29 1.00 3.02
N SER A 130 -0.55 1.63 1.87
CA SER A 130 0.39 1.61 0.74
C SER A 130 1.59 2.55 0.95
N GLY A 131 1.36 3.79 1.38
CA GLY A 131 2.40 4.80 1.58
C GLY A 131 3.53 4.34 2.51
N PRO A 132 3.23 3.93 3.76
CA PRO A 132 4.25 3.43 4.69
C PRO A 132 4.91 2.14 4.21
N SER A 133 4.17 1.25 3.54
CA SER A 133 4.69 -0.04 3.06
C SER A 133 5.71 0.10 1.94
N LEU A 134 5.66 1.18 1.14
CA LEU A 134 6.65 1.43 0.09
C LEU A 134 8.07 1.65 0.64
N ASN A 135 8.20 2.22 1.84
CA ASN A 135 9.51 2.34 2.51
C ASN A 135 10.10 0.96 2.88
N ILE A 136 9.24 0.04 3.33
CA ILE A 136 9.62 -1.35 3.61
C ILE A 136 10.01 -2.06 2.32
N LEU A 137 9.24 -1.87 1.23
CA LEU A 137 9.53 -2.42 -0.08
C LEU A 137 10.95 -2.05 -0.56
N ILE A 138 11.33 -0.77 -0.46
CA ILE A 138 12.65 -0.29 -0.87
C ILE A 138 13.76 -0.97 -0.05
N LYS A 139 13.64 -0.94 1.28
CA LYS A 139 14.67 -1.47 2.18
C LYS A 139 14.81 -2.98 2.08
N LEU A 140 13.70 -3.70 2.04
CA LEU A 140 13.71 -5.16 1.87
C LEU A 140 14.30 -5.56 0.52
N SER A 141 13.90 -4.89 -0.57
CA SER A 141 14.47 -5.17 -1.90
C SER A 141 16.00 -5.00 -1.91
N ALA A 142 16.51 -3.97 -1.24
CA ALA A 142 17.95 -3.72 -1.12
C ALA A 142 18.67 -4.80 -0.30
N ILE A 143 18.15 -5.17 0.87
CA ILE A 143 18.75 -6.21 1.72
C ILE A 143 18.70 -7.58 1.03
N PHE A 144 17.57 -7.96 0.42
CA PHE A 144 17.47 -9.20 -0.35
C PHE A 144 18.48 -9.22 -1.50
N SER A 145 18.59 -8.12 -2.25
CA SER A 145 19.55 -8.02 -3.34
C SER A 145 21.00 -8.17 -2.87
N LEU A 146 21.33 -7.62 -1.70
CA LEU A 146 22.65 -7.73 -1.09
C LEU A 146 22.96 -9.16 -0.61
N VAL A 147 22.03 -9.81 0.09
CA VAL A 147 22.20 -11.18 0.61
C VAL A 147 22.44 -12.18 -0.53
N PHE A 148 21.71 -12.03 -1.64
CA PHE A 148 21.82 -12.93 -2.80
C PHE A 148 22.82 -12.46 -3.86
N ALA A 149 23.58 -11.39 -3.63
CA ALA A 149 24.52 -10.84 -4.60
C ALA A 149 25.55 -11.88 -5.11
N VAL A 150 26.08 -12.71 -4.21
CA VAL A 150 27.03 -13.80 -4.55
C VAL A 150 26.36 -14.88 -5.42
N VAL A 151 25.05 -15.11 -5.23
CA VAL A 151 24.29 -16.07 -6.03
C VAL A 151 24.06 -15.53 -7.44
N TYR A 152 23.75 -14.24 -7.58
CA TYR A 152 23.53 -13.60 -8.88
C TYR A 152 24.76 -13.64 -9.78
N ASP A 153 25.95 -13.43 -9.20
CA ASP A 153 27.21 -13.47 -9.95
C ASP A 153 27.51 -14.86 -10.54
N LYS A 154 27.20 -15.92 -9.78
CA LYS A 154 27.46 -17.31 -10.19
C LYS A 154 26.38 -17.90 -11.09
N SER A 155 25.16 -17.36 -11.04
CA SER A 155 23.95 -18.02 -11.57
C SER A 155 23.27 -17.25 -12.69
N ALA A 156 23.86 -16.16 -13.19
CA ALA A 156 23.28 -15.33 -14.24
C ALA A 156 23.10 -16.11 -15.55
N TRP A 157 21.95 -16.78 -15.68
CA TRP A 157 21.71 -17.80 -16.70
C TRP A 157 21.68 -17.21 -18.11
N LEU A 158 21.03 -16.06 -18.33
CA LEU A 158 21.04 -15.42 -19.66
C LEU A 158 22.44 -14.95 -20.06
N LEU A 159 23.22 -14.41 -19.12
CA LEU A 159 24.60 -13.99 -19.41
C LEU A 159 25.47 -15.20 -19.76
N TYR A 160 25.28 -16.33 -19.08
CA TYR A 160 25.95 -17.58 -19.42
C TYR A 160 25.58 -18.06 -20.84
N VAL A 161 24.28 -18.14 -21.16
CA VAL A 161 23.79 -18.58 -22.49
C VAL A 161 24.28 -17.66 -23.61
N MET A 162 24.21 -16.34 -23.43
CA MET A 162 24.69 -15.36 -24.43
C MET A 162 26.20 -15.49 -24.66
N LYS A 163 26.98 -15.73 -23.61
CA LYS A 163 28.44 -15.89 -23.70
C LYS A 163 28.84 -17.21 -24.37
N THR A 164 28.09 -18.30 -24.14
CA THR A 164 28.28 -19.58 -24.84
C THR A 164 27.77 -19.56 -26.28
N GLY A 165 26.75 -18.74 -26.58
CA GLY A 165 26.22 -18.58 -27.94
C GLY A 165 27.13 -17.77 -28.87
N SER A 166 27.85 -16.76 -28.35
CA SER A 166 28.78 -15.96 -29.16
C SER A 166 30.09 -16.67 -29.47
N SER A 167 30.51 -17.63 -28.64
CA SER A 167 31.76 -18.39 -28.82
C SER A 167 31.63 -19.51 -29.86
N GLY A 168 30.42 -19.80 -30.37
CA GLY A 168 30.19 -20.72 -31.49
C GLY A 168 30.18 -20.07 -32.88
N CYS A 169 30.34 -18.75 -32.99
CA CYS A 169 30.25 -18.00 -34.26
C CYS A 169 31.58 -17.34 -34.68
N SER A 170 32.70 -17.85 -34.17
CA SER A 170 34.06 -17.50 -34.61
C SER A 170 34.77 -18.78 -35.03
N ALA A 171 34.50 -19.21 -36.25
CA ALA A 171 35.25 -20.21 -37.01
C ALA A 171 35.33 -19.74 -38.47
#